data_AF-A0A355AIH6-F1
#
_entry.id   AF-A0A355AIH6-F1
#
_cell.length_a   1.000
_cell.length_b   1.000
_cell.length_c   1.000
_cell.angle_alpha   90.00
_cell.angle_beta   90.00
_cell.angle_gamma   90.00
#
_symmetry.space_group_name_H-M   'P 1'
#
loop_
_entity.id
_entity.type
_entity.pdbx_description
1 polymer ?
#
loop_
_entity_poly.entity_id
_entity_poly.type
_entity_poly.pdbx_seq_one_letter_code
_entity_poly.pdbx_strand_id
1 'polypeptide(L)'
;RETSRPLFAPHFLVGSGGTFTTLAELVMASKKEADIPVAGYKVSHAELRHLLDQLKKMSLRSRKSMAGMSSDRADIIIAGLSIIDGLLKRFRVNTILVHTRGVRDGLIREMVDEYFGGQTNDPAESERAVERLAETCSGELEHGRTVAALAGRIYDQLASPLKLLPADRK
;
A
#
# COMPACT_ATOMS: atom_id res chain seq x y z
N ARG A 1 1.79 24.07 4.37
CA ARG A 1 0.44 23.54 4.06
C ARG A 1 0.22 22.32 4.93
N GLU A 2 -0.58 22.43 5.99
CA GLU A 2 -0.94 21.27 6.82
C GLU A 2 -2.08 20.53 6.14
N THR A 3 -1.90 19.25 5.84
CA THR A 3 -2.99 18.39 5.37
C THR A 3 -3.96 18.16 6.53
N SER A 4 -5.26 18.31 6.30
CA SER A 4 -6.30 18.05 7.31
C SER A 4 -6.14 16.65 7.91
N ARG A 5 -6.37 16.51 9.21
CA ARG A 5 -6.19 15.22 9.90
C ARG A 5 -7.23 14.19 9.41
N PRO A 6 -6.85 12.92 9.20
CA PRO A 6 -7.79 11.90 8.76
C PRO A 6 -8.87 11.71 9.82
N LEU A 7 -10.11 11.50 9.36
CA LEU A 7 -11.30 11.36 10.19
C LEU A 7 -11.41 9.99 10.89
N PHE A 8 -10.42 9.11 10.72
CA PHE A 8 -10.38 7.78 11.31
C PHE A 8 -9.01 7.47 11.93
N ALA A 9 -9.00 6.64 12.97
CA ALA A 9 -7.80 6.15 13.64
C ALA A 9 -7.63 4.66 13.33
N PRO A 10 -6.64 4.26 12.51
CA PRO A 10 -6.37 2.84 12.26
C PRO A 10 -5.90 2.14 13.53
N HIS A 11 -6.27 0.86 13.71
CA HIS A 11 -5.72 0.05 14.80
C HIS A 11 -4.27 -0.37 14.56
N PHE A 12 -3.90 -0.64 13.31
CA PHE A 12 -2.56 -1.03 12.89
C PHE A 12 -2.27 -0.57 11.46
N LEU A 13 -0.99 -0.51 11.11
CA LEU A 13 -0.49 -0.24 9.77
C LEU A 13 0.08 -1.53 9.20
N VAL A 14 -0.36 -1.94 8.01
CA VAL A 14 0.30 -3.04 7.29
C VAL A 14 1.37 -2.45 6.38
N GLY A 15 2.62 -2.81 6.63
CA GLY A 15 3.76 -2.33 5.88
C GLY A 15 4.33 -3.43 5.00
N SER A 16 4.48 -3.15 3.70
CA SER A 16 5.07 -4.08 2.75
C SER A 16 6.30 -3.52 2.07
N GLY A 17 7.16 -4.42 1.59
CA GLY A 17 8.39 -4.08 0.88
C GLY A 17 9.60 -3.95 1.80
N GLY A 18 10.73 -3.62 1.18
CA GLY A 18 12.04 -3.82 1.76
C GLY A 18 12.26 -3.13 3.11
N THR A 19 11.91 -1.87 3.23
CA THR A 19 12.09 -1.11 4.48
C THR A 19 11.37 -1.76 5.66
N PHE A 20 10.16 -2.28 5.46
CA PHE A 20 9.38 -2.95 6.51
C PHE A 20 9.94 -4.34 6.84
N THR A 21 10.39 -5.09 5.82
CA THR A 21 11.07 -6.38 6.03
C THR A 21 12.34 -6.19 6.86
N THR A 22 13.19 -5.23 6.50
CA THR A 22 14.42 -4.93 7.25
C THR A 22 14.13 -4.38 8.65
N LEU A 23 13.07 -3.59 8.82
CA LEU A 23 12.61 -3.19 10.16
C LEU A 23 12.30 -4.40 11.03
N ALA A 24 11.51 -5.36 10.54
CA ALA A 24 11.22 -6.58 11.28
C ALA A 24 12.49 -7.38 11.57
N GLU A 25 13.34 -7.62 10.58
CA GLU A 25 14.60 -8.38 10.74
C GLU A 25 15.50 -7.77 11.81
N LEU A 26 15.66 -6.44 11.82
CA LEU A 26 16.46 -5.74 12.83
C LEU A 26 15.86 -5.84 14.23
N VAL A 27 14.53 -5.71 14.35
CA VAL A 27 13.84 -5.83 15.64
C VAL A 27 13.91 -7.27 16.15
N MET A 28 13.65 -8.25 15.30
CA MET A 28 13.78 -9.68 15.62
C MET A 28 15.20 -10.04 16.05
N ALA A 29 16.21 -9.56 15.34
CA ALA A 29 17.62 -9.76 15.70
C ALA A 29 17.94 -9.16 17.08
N SER A 30 17.41 -7.97 17.39
CA SER A 30 17.60 -7.32 18.70
C SER A 30 16.98 -8.11 19.86
N LYS A 31 15.90 -8.85 19.59
CA LYS A 31 15.19 -9.69 20.57
C LYS A 31 15.64 -11.15 20.58
N LYS A 32 16.53 -11.54 19.66
CA LYS A 32 16.96 -12.94 19.43
C LYS A 32 15.81 -13.87 19.02
N GLU A 33 14.86 -13.35 18.25
CA GLU A 33 13.71 -14.10 17.73
C GLU A 33 14.00 -14.68 16.34
N ALA A 34 14.90 -15.66 16.26
CA ALA A 34 15.37 -16.20 14.98
C ALA A 34 14.38 -17.16 14.27
N ASP A 35 13.50 -17.82 15.03
CA ASP A 35 12.60 -18.87 14.52
C ASP A 35 11.21 -18.36 14.12
N ILE A 36 11.00 -17.05 14.14
CA ILE A 36 9.70 -16.44 13.81
C ILE A 36 9.71 -15.97 12.35
N PRO A 37 8.68 -16.26 11.54
CA PRO A 37 8.58 -15.69 10.20
C PRO A 37 8.47 -14.17 10.23
N VAL A 38 9.15 -13.49 9.30
CA VAL A 38 9.02 -12.03 9.11
C VAL A 38 7.60 -11.63 8.69
N ALA A 39 6.92 -12.50 7.93
CA ALA A 39 5.54 -12.29 7.52
C ALA A 39 4.59 -12.33 8.72
N GLY A 40 3.85 -11.24 8.93
CA GLY A 40 2.94 -11.08 10.07
C GLY A 40 3.63 -10.61 11.34
N TYR A 41 4.95 -10.38 11.32
CA TYR A 41 5.67 -9.89 12.48
C TYR A 41 5.16 -8.51 12.91
N LYS A 42 4.97 -8.33 14.21
CA LYS A 42 4.44 -7.09 14.80
C LYS A 42 5.58 -6.24 15.34
N VAL A 43 5.64 -4.99 14.89
CA VAL A 43 6.58 -3.98 15.40
C VAL A 43 5.80 -2.83 16.00
N SER A 44 6.08 -2.50 17.25
CA SER A 44 5.51 -1.35 17.93
C SER A 44 6.19 -0.05 17.52
N HIS A 45 5.46 1.07 17.68
CA HIS A 45 6.03 2.40 17.46
C HIS A 45 7.22 2.68 18.40
N ALA A 46 7.23 2.11 19.60
CA ALA A 46 8.34 2.23 20.54
C ALA A 46 9.61 1.53 20.02
N GLU A 47 9.49 0.32 19.49
CA GLU A 47 10.60 -0.43 18.91
C GLU A 47 11.18 0.27 17.67
N LEU A 48 10.32 0.78 16.79
CA LEU A 48 10.76 1.58 15.65
C LEU A 48 11.58 2.79 16.10
N ARG A 49 11.10 3.55 17.08
CA ARG A 49 11.81 4.73 17.59
C ARG A 49 13.15 4.36 18.23
N HIS A 50 13.16 3.30 19.04
CA HIS A 50 14.40 2.82 19.66
C HIS A 50 15.44 2.43 18.61
N LEU A 51 15.04 1.66 17.60
CA LEU A 51 15.90 1.28 16.50
C LEU A 51 16.39 2.50 15.71
N LEU A 52 15.51 3.45 15.41
CA LEU A 52 15.86 4.68 14.69
C LEU A 52 16.91 5.50 15.46
N ASP A 53 16.76 5.64 16.77
CA ASP A 53 17.70 6.37 17.62
C ASP A 53 19.05 5.66 17.77
N GLN A 54 19.06 4.32 17.74
CA GLN A 54 20.30 3.53 17.65
C GLN A 54 21.00 3.75 16.31
N LEU A 55 20.28 3.59 15.19
CA LEU A 55 20.84 3.68 13.84
C LEU A 55 21.44 5.06 13.53
N LYS A 56 20.81 6.14 14.02
CA LYS A 56 21.31 7.53 13.85
C LYS A 56 22.69 7.75 14.46
N LYS A 57 23.05 6.99 15.50
CA LYS A 57 24.34 7.10 16.21
C LYS A 57 25.42 6.20 15.60
N MET A 58 25.08 5.38 14.61
CA MET A 58 25.98 4.40 14.00
C MET A 58 26.56 4.89 12.68
N SER A 59 27.86 4.64 12.49
CA SER A 59 28.50 4.81 11.18
C SER A 59 27.86 3.90 10.13
N LEU A 60 27.97 4.24 8.85
CA LEU A 60 27.49 3.39 7.76
C LEU A 60 28.13 1.98 7.82
N ARG A 61 29.43 1.91 8.13
CA ARG A 61 30.15 0.63 8.28
C ARG A 61 29.55 -0.21 9.40
N SER A 62 29.26 0.40 10.55
CA SER A 62 28.64 -0.29 11.69
C SER A 62 27.21 -0.75 11.37
N ARG A 63 26.44 0.06 10.63
CA ARG A 63 25.10 -0.34 10.17
C ARG A 63 25.15 -1.56 9.26
N LYS A 64 26.07 -1.58 8.29
CA LYS A 64 26.27 -2.72 7.37
C LYS A 64 26.61 -4.03 8.07
N SER A 65 27.19 -3.98 9.28
CA SER A 65 27.52 -5.18 10.06
C SER A 65 26.41 -5.66 11.01
N MET A 66 25.26 -4.98 11.08
CA MET A 66 24.15 -5.39 11.94
C MET A 66 23.49 -6.66 11.42
N ALA A 67 23.20 -7.60 12.32
CA ALA A 67 22.35 -8.75 12.00
C ALA A 67 20.95 -8.28 11.56
N GLY A 68 20.44 -8.81 10.45
CA GLY A 68 19.18 -8.36 9.86
C GLY A 68 19.28 -7.09 8.99
N MET A 69 20.48 -6.51 8.81
CA MET A 69 20.70 -5.42 7.86
C MET A 69 21.22 -5.96 6.53
N SER A 70 20.52 -5.68 5.44
CA SER A 70 21.08 -5.87 4.11
C SER A 70 22.07 -4.76 3.76
N SER A 71 23.21 -5.11 3.16
CA SER A 71 24.33 -4.18 2.93
C SER A 71 24.00 -3.02 1.97
N ASP A 72 23.08 -3.26 1.04
CA ASP A 72 22.50 -2.30 0.09
C ASP A 72 21.47 -1.34 0.72
N ARG A 73 20.98 -1.64 1.93
CA ARG A 73 19.98 -0.81 2.63
C ARG A 73 20.55 0.06 3.72
N ALA A 74 21.77 -0.22 4.17
CA ALA A 74 22.34 0.41 5.35
C ALA A 74 22.43 1.94 5.25
N ASP A 75 22.55 2.50 4.05
CA ASP A 75 22.59 3.94 3.77
C ASP A 75 21.19 4.58 3.76
N ILE A 76 20.20 3.92 3.18
CA ILE A 76 18.83 4.43 3.01
C ILE A 76 17.87 4.13 4.16
N ILE A 77 18.19 3.16 5.03
CA ILE A 77 17.25 2.65 6.05
C ILE A 77 16.77 3.74 7.01
N ILE A 78 17.64 4.66 7.43
CA ILE A 78 17.27 5.74 8.37
C ILE A 78 16.18 6.64 7.77
N ALA A 79 16.28 6.97 6.47
CA ALA A 79 15.27 7.78 5.79
C ALA A 79 13.94 7.03 5.72
N GLY A 80 13.97 5.75 5.32
CA GLY A 80 12.77 4.91 5.26
C GLY A 80 12.06 4.77 6.62
N LEU A 81 12.81 4.47 7.68
CA LEU A 81 12.26 4.37 9.04
C LEU A 81 11.74 5.70 9.57
N SER A 82 12.34 6.83 9.17
CA SER A 82 11.86 8.17 9.54
C SER A 82 10.51 8.49 8.90
N ILE A 83 10.29 8.07 7.65
CA ILE A 83 9.00 8.19 6.97
C ILE A 83 7.94 7.36 7.71
N ILE A 84 8.26 6.12 8.07
CA ILE A 84 7.36 5.24 8.81
C ILE A 84 7.01 5.85 10.18
N ASP A 85 7.97 6.40 10.92
CA ASP A 85 7.73 7.10 12.18
C ASP A 85 6.78 8.31 12.00
N GLY A 86 6.96 9.06 10.92
CA GLY A 86 6.06 10.15 10.53
C GLY A 86 4.63 9.67 10.27
N LEU A 87 4.47 8.56 9.55
CA LEU A 87 3.16 7.95 9.28
C LEU A 87 2.48 7.50 10.58
N LEU A 88 3.18 6.77 11.44
CA LEU A 88 2.62 6.31 12.72
C LEU A 88 2.16 7.49 13.60
N LYS A 89 2.96 8.57 13.68
CA LYS A 89 2.59 9.81 14.37
C LYS A 89 1.36 10.48 13.75
N ARG A 90 1.31 10.54 12.42
CA ARG A 90 0.24 11.21 11.68
C ARG A 90 -1.11 10.55 11.88
N PHE A 91 -1.13 9.22 11.92
CA PHE A 91 -2.35 8.40 12.04
C PHE A 91 -2.63 7.92 13.48
N ARG A 92 -1.76 8.23 14.45
CA ARG A 92 -1.83 7.76 15.85
C ARG A 92 -1.90 6.23 15.97
N VAL A 93 -1.11 5.55 15.15
CA VAL A 93 -1.04 4.09 15.12
C VAL A 93 0.19 3.63 15.89
N ASN A 94 0.02 2.63 16.76
CA ASN A 94 1.11 2.12 17.60
C ASN A 94 1.68 0.77 17.13
N THR A 95 1.07 0.14 16.12
CA THR A 95 1.43 -1.20 15.67
C THR A 95 1.60 -1.25 14.16
N ILE A 96 2.73 -1.79 13.72
CA ILE A 96 3.02 -2.17 12.34
C ILE A 96 2.92 -3.68 12.24
N LEU A 97 2.23 -4.19 11.22
CA LEU A 97 2.27 -5.57 10.77
C LEU A 97 3.10 -5.64 9.49
N VAL A 98 4.16 -6.43 9.51
CA VAL A 98 5.05 -6.57 8.35
C VAL A 98 4.52 -7.62 7.39
N HIS A 99 4.41 -7.26 6.11
CA HIS A 99 4.04 -8.17 5.04
C HIS A 99 5.20 -8.32 4.05
N THR A 100 5.49 -9.55 3.65
CA THR A 100 6.62 -9.88 2.78
C THR A 100 6.28 -9.85 1.29
N ARG A 101 4.99 -9.80 0.95
CA ARG A 101 4.52 -9.65 -0.43
C ARG A 101 4.33 -8.18 -0.77
N GLY A 102 4.45 -7.84 -2.04
CA GLY A 102 4.28 -6.49 -2.55
C GLY A 102 3.50 -6.44 -3.85
N VAL A 103 3.75 -5.39 -4.63
CA VAL A 103 3.04 -5.11 -5.89
C VAL A 103 3.17 -6.26 -6.89
N ARG A 104 4.36 -6.87 -6.99
CA ARG A 104 4.61 -7.99 -7.91
C ARG A 104 3.73 -9.20 -7.60
N ASP A 105 3.52 -9.51 -6.33
CA ASP A 105 2.65 -10.61 -5.93
C ASP A 105 1.18 -10.33 -6.29
N GLY A 106 0.77 -9.05 -6.20
CA GLY A 106 -0.54 -8.60 -6.68
C GLY A 106 -0.70 -8.77 -8.19
N LEU A 107 0.33 -8.39 -8.97
CA LEU A 107 0.32 -8.58 -10.42
C LEU A 107 0.28 -10.05 -10.83
N ILE A 108 1.06 -10.91 -10.16
CA ILE A 108 1.03 -12.35 -10.44
C ILE A 108 -0.35 -12.93 -10.08
N ARG A 109 -0.94 -12.51 -8.97
CA ARG A 109 -2.31 -12.89 -8.58
C ARG A 109 -3.30 -12.51 -9.67
N GLU A 110 -3.25 -11.28 -10.14
CA GLU A 110 -4.11 -10.76 -11.21
C GLU A 110 -3.94 -11.57 -12.51
N MET A 111 -2.70 -11.83 -12.93
CA MET A 111 -2.42 -12.65 -14.12
C MET A 111 -2.92 -14.09 -13.99
N VAL A 112 -2.80 -14.69 -12.80
CA VAL A 112 -3.34 -16.03 -12.51
C VAL A 112 -4.87 -16.00 -12.58
N ASP A 113 -5.50 -15.00 -11.99
CA ASP A 113 -6.96 -14.87 -12.00
C ASP A 113 -7.48 -14.65 -13.43
N GLU A 114 -6.77 -13.89 -14.27
CA GLU A 114 -7.08 -13.75 -15.70
C GLU A 114 -6.91 -15.08 -16.47
N TYR A 115 -5.79 -15.77 -16.26
CA TYR A 115 -5.45 -16.97 -17.03
C TYR A 115 -6.33 -18.18 -16.68
N PHE A 116 -6.67 -18.34 -15.40
CA PHE A 116 -7.48 -19.46 -14.91
C PHE A 116 -8.99 -19.14 -14.86
N GLY A 117 -9.41 -17.99 -15.40
CA GLY A 117 -10.82 -17.58 -15.42
C GLY A 117 -11.39 -17.25 -14.04
N GLY A 118 -10.53 -16.91 -13.07
CA GLY A 118 -10.88 -16.43 -11.73
C GLY A 118 -11.42 -14.99 -11.72
N GLN A 119 -11.54 -14.35 -12.88
CA GLN A 119 -12.38 -13.17 -13.04
C GLN A 119 -13.86 -13.58 -12.97
N THR A 120 -14.41 -13.58 -11.76
CA THR A 120 -15.66 -12.84 -11.60
C THR A 120 -15.28 -11.36 -11.73
N ASN A 121 -15.07 -10.88 -12.96
CA ASN A 121 -15.39 -9.48 -13.28
C ASN A 121 -16.90 -9.38 -13.10
N ASP A 122 -17.38 -9.49 -11.87
CA ASP A 122 -18.77 -9.29 -11.55
C ASP A 122 -19.00 -7.82 -11.87
N PRO A 123 -19.78 -7.50 -12.92
CA PRO A 123 -20.07 -6.12 -13.26
C PRO A 123 -20.61 -5.37 -12.04
N ALA A 124 -21.29 -6.07 -11.13
CA ALA A 124 -21.80 -5.51 -9.89
C ALA A 124 -20.70 -5.16 -8.87
N GLU A 125 -19.55 -5.82 -8.85
CA GLU A 125 -18.42 -5.44 -7.98
C GLU A 125 -17.71 -4.19 -8.49
N SER A 126 -17.50 -4.08 -9.81
CA SER A 126 -16.95 -2.88 -10.45
C SER A 126 -17.88 -1.68 -10.24
N GLU A 127 -19.19 -1.86 -10.46
CA GLU A 127 -20.20 -0.82 -10.23
C GLU A 127 -20.21 -0.37 -8.76
N ARG A 128 -20.21 -1.31 -7.81
CA ARG A 128 -20.09 -0.99 -6.36
C ARG A 128 -18.79 -0.24 -6.03
N ALA A 129 -17.69 -0.54 -6.71
CA ALA A 129 -16.43 0.18 -6.49
C ALA A 129 -16.48 1.62 -7.00
N VAL A 130 -17.10 1.85 -8.17
CA VAL A 130 -17.35 3.18 -8.73
C VAL A 130 -18.28 3.99 -7.83
N GLU A 131 -19.34 3.39 -7.31
CA GLU A 131 -20.26 4.04 -6.37
C GLU A 131 -19.57 4.47 -5.09
N ARG A 132 -18.82 3.57 -4.42
CA ARG A 132 -18.06 3.91 -3.21
C ARG A 132 -17.07 5.06 -3.44
N LEU A 133 -16.42 5.09 -4.61
CA LEU A 133 -15.50 6.17 -4.96
C LEU A 133 -16.25 7.49 -5.15
N ALA A 134 -17.37 7.48 -5.88
CA ALA A 134 -18.18 8.66 -6.13
C ALA A 134 -18.75 9.27 -4.84
N GLU A 135 -19.19 8.43 -3.89
CA GLU A 135 -19.61 8.87 -2.54
C GLU A 135 -18.48 9.55 -1.78
N THR A 136 -17.25 9.05 -1.90
CA THR A 136 -16.09 9.56 -1.16
C THR A 136 -15.56 10.88 -1.75
N CYS A 137 -15.62 11.05 -3.08
CA CYS A 137 -15.02 12.19 -3.77
C CYS A 137 -15.95 13.39 -3.92
N SER A 138 -17.20 13.16 -4.32
CA SER A 138 -18.06 14.24 -4.84
C SER A 138 -19.47 14.23 -4.25
N GLY A 139 -19.95 13.07 -3.78
CA GLY A 139 -21.31 12.92 -3.25
C GLY A 139 -22.45 12.97 -4.29
N GLU A 140 -22.17 13.34 -5.54
CA GLU A 140 -23.19 13.51 -6.60
C GLU A 140 -23.29 12.30 -7.54
N LEU A 141 -23.63 11.14 -6.97
CA LEU A 141 -23.72 9.88 -7.71
C LEU A 141 -24.73 9.91 -8.86
N GLU A 142 -25.88 10.56 -8.64
CA GLU A 142 -26.94 10.69 -9.65
C GLU A 142 -26.51 11.55 -10.85
N HIS A 143 -25.76 12.62 -10.59
CA HIS A 143 -25.21 13.45 -11.66
C HIS A 143 -24.19 12.66 -12.49
N GLY A 144 -23.29 11.94 -11.81
CA GLY A 144 -22.31 11.06 -12.47
C GLY A 144 -22.95 10.01 -13.37
N ARG A 145 -24.03 9.34 -12.89
CA ARG A 145 -24.80 8.39 -13.71
C ARG A 145 -25.43 9.05 -14.94
N THR A 146 -25.96 10.26 -14.79
CA THR A 146 -26.56 11.02 -15.90
C THR A 146 -25.52 11.38 -16.96
N VAL A 147 -24.34 11.85 -16.54
CA VAL A 147 -23.24 12.17 -17.46
C VAL A 147 -22.76 10.90 -18.18
N ALA A 148 -22.58 9.79 -17.46
CA ALA A 148 -22.18 8.51 -18.06
C ALA A 148 -23.20 8.02 -19.10
N ALA A 149 -24.50 8.15 -18.83
CA ALA A 149 -25.56 7.78 -19.77
C ALA A 149 -25.53 8.65 -21.05
N LEU A 150 -25.33 9.96 -20.91
CA LEU A 150 -25.22 10.88 -22.05
C LEU A 150 -23.96 10.62 -22.87
N ALA A 151 -22.81 10.42 -22.22
CA ALA A 151 -21.56 10.06 -22.88
C ALA A 151 -21.69 8.74 -23.65
N GLY A 152 -22.33 7.73 -23.07
CA GLY A 152 -22.61 6.46 -23.74
C GLY A 152 -23.48 6.63 -24.98
N ARG A 153 -24.51 7.48 -24.92
CA ARG A 153 -25.34 7.80 -26.10
C ARG A 153 -24.56 8.52 -27.19
N ILE A 154 -23.70 9.46 -26.83
CA ILE A 154 -22.83 10.16 -27.80
C ILE A 154 -21.87 9.16 -28.44
N TYR A 155 -21.28 8.28 -27.63
CA TYR A 155 -20.41 7.20 -28.10
C TYR A 155 -21.12 6.31 -29.13
N ASP A 156 -22.31 5.81 -28.78
CA ASP A 156 -23.07 4.90 -29.65
C ASP A 156 -23.41 5.56 -31.02
N GLN A 157 -23.61 6.89 -31.05
CA GLN A 157 -23.85 7.65 -32.29
C GLN A 157 -22.58 7.88 -33.12
N LEU A 158 -21.41 7.96 -32.49
CA LEU A 158 -20.13 8.28 -33.13
C LEU A 158 -19.27 7.04 -33.42
N ALA A 159 -19.61 5.89 -32.84
CA ALA A 159 -18.81 4.67 -32.93
C ALA A 159 -18.63 4.18 -34.37
N SER A 160 -19.70 4.16 -35.18
CA SER A 160 -19.61 3.76 -36.59
C SER A 160 -18.90 4.80 -37.47
N PRO A 161 -19.24 6.11 -37.41
CA PRO A 161 -18.55 7.15 -38.18
C PRO A 161 -17.04 7.23 -37.89
N LEU A 162 -16.62 7.03 -36.64
CA LEU A 162 -15.23 7.16 -36.21
C LEU A 162 -14.48 5.83 -36.07
N LYS A 163 -15.12 4.70 -36.39
CA LYS A 163 -14.56 3.34 -36.26
C LYS A 163 -14.02 3.04 -34.86
N LEU A 164 -14.76 3.42 -33.82
CA LEU A 164 -14.40 3.15 -32.42
C LEU A 164 -14.64 1.68 -32.05
N LEU A 165 -13.83 1.13 -31.15
CA LEU A 165 -13.93 -0.27 -30.73
C LEU A 165 -14.90 -0.40 -29.56
N PRO A 166 -15.75 -1.45 -29.48
CA PRO A 166 -16.65 -1.65 -28.34
C PRO A 166 -15.97 -1.63 -26.96
N ALA A 167 -14.67 -1.91 -26.90
CA ALA A 167 -13.86 -1.80 -25.69
C ALA A 167 -13.68 -0.35 -25.21
N ASP A 168 -13.71 0.64 -26.09
CA ASP A 168 -13.52 2.07 -25.79
C ASP A 168 -14.71 2.70 -25.07
N ARG A 169 -15.84 1.96 -24.96
CA ARG A 169 -17.05 2.38 -24.24
C ARG A 169 -16.95 2.14 -22.73
N LYS A 170 -16.03 1.27 -22.29
CA LYS A 170 -15.89 0.87 -20.87
C LYS A 170 -15.06 1.85 -20.06
#